data_AF-A0A7X0LFX4-F1
#
_entry.id   AF-A0A7X0LFX4-F1
#
_cell.length_a   1.000
_cell.length_b   1.000
_cell.length_c   1.000
_cell.angle_alpha   90.00
_cell.angle_beta   90.00
_cell.angle_gamma   90.00
#
_symmetry.space_group_name_H-M   'P 1'
#
loop_
_entity.id
_entity.type
_entity.pdbx_description
1 polymer ?
#
loop_
_entity_poly.entity_id
_entity_poly.type
_entity_poly.pdbx_seq_one_letter_code
_entity_poly.pdbx_strand_id
1 'polypeptide(L)' 'MSELRHQLVEQLHTDNHIRTAAVERAFRTLPRHVFAPDVAVEEAYANDIIPTRHAPDGRVISSVSAPWLQADTHLR' A
#
# COMPACT_ATOMS: atom_id res chain seq x y z
N MET A 1 -12.47 7.33 3.02
CA MET A 1 -10.99 7.35 3.13
C MET A 1 -10.46 6.75 4.42
N SER A 2 -10.92 7.19 5.61
CA SER A 2 -10.53 6.52 6.88
C SER A 2 -10.92 5.04 6.89
N GLU A 3 -12.10 4.72 6.34
CA GLU A 3 -12.62 3.34 6.27
C GLU A 3 -11.75 2.41 5.41
N LEU A 4 -11.47 2.79 4.14
CA LEU A 4 -10.61 1.99 3.25
C LEU A 4 -9.21 1.76 3.84
N ARG A 5 -8.63 2.77 4.49
CA ARG A 5 -7.35 2.62 5.20
C ARG A 5 -7.47 1.62 6.35
N HIS A 6 -8.52 1.72 7.16
CA HIS A 6 -8.76 0.75 8.24
C HIS A 6 -8.94 -0.66 7.69
N GLN A 7 -9.76 -0.85 6.66
CA GLN A 7 -9.99 -2.15 6.03
C GLN A 7 -8.68 -2.78 5.53
N LEU A 8 -7.83 -2.00 4.85
CA LEU A 8 -6.52 -2.48 4.42
C LEU A 8 -5.63 -2.86 5.63
N VAL A 9 -5.61 -2.06 6.70
CA VAL A 9 -4.83 -2.38 7.90
C VAL A 9 -5.33 -3.67 8.56
N GLU A 10 -6.64 -3.84 8.70
CA GLU A 10 -7.22 -5.06 9.29
C GLU A 10 -6.94 -6.29 8.43
N GLN A 11 -6.99 -6.16 7.10
CA GLN A 11 -6.59 -7.23 6.18
C GLN A 11 -5.12 -7.63 6.42
N LEU A 12 -4.20 -6.66 6.40
CA LEU A 12 -2.77 -6.93 6.60
C LEU A 12 -2.42 -7.48 7.99
N HIS A 13 -3.21 -7.13 9.00
CA HIS A 13 -3.09 -7.68 10.34
C HIS A 13 -3.60 -9.13 10.39
N THR A 14 -4.76 -9.39 9.79
CA THR A 14 -5.34 -10.74 9.68
C THR A 14 -4.41 -11.70 8.94
N ASP A 15 -3.77 -11.21 7.88
CA ASP A 15 -2.80 -11.96 7.07
C ASP A 15 -1.39 -12.04 7.70
N ASN A 16 -1.21 -11.52 8.92
CA ASN A 16 0.04 -11.56 9.70
C ASN A 16 1.26 -10.88 9.01
N HIS A 17 1.01 -9.85 8.19
CA HIS A 17 2.05 -9.00 7.59
C HIS A 17 2.45 -7.85 8.53
N ILE A 18 1.50 -7.24 9.25
CA ILE A 18 1.80 -6.22 10.25
C ILE A 18 2.20 -6.89 11.57
N ARG A 19 3.49 -6.84 11.91
CA ARG A 19 4.06 -7.53 13.08
C ARG A 19 4.52 -6.61 14.21
N THR A 20 4.48 -5.30 14.00
CA THR A 20 4.92 -4.31 15.00
C THR A 20 3.97 -3.12 15.07
N ALA A 21 3.82 -2.54 16.25
CA ALA A 21 3.02 -1.33 16.46
C ALA A 21 3.53 -0.13 15.63
N ALA A 22 4.84 -0.07 15.35
CA ALA A 22 5.42 0.98 14.53
C ALA A 22 4.93 0.90 13.07
N VAL A 23 4.90 -0.30 12.49
CA VAL A 23 4.38 -0.53 11.14
C VAL A 23 2.88 -0.29 11.10
N GLU A 24 2.12 -0.80 12.06
CA GLU A 24 0.67 -0.57 12.13
C GLU A 24 0.33 0.93 12.15
N ARG A 25 1.00 1.70 13.02
CA ARG A 25 0.82 3.15 13.10
C ARG A 25 1.16 3.84 11.78
N ALA A 26 2.19 3.40 11.05
CA ALA A 26 2.52 3.97 9.76
C ALA A 26 1.37 3.75 8.77
N PHE A 27 0.82 2.54 8.67
CA PHE A 27 -0.32 2.26 7.79
C PHE A 27 -1.61 2.99 8.22
N ARG A 28 -1.86 3.16 9.52
CA ARG A 28 -3.04 3.89 10.03
C ARG A 28 -2.97 5.41 9.85
N THR A 29 -1.77 5.99 9.74
CA THR A 29 -1.59 7.45 9.66
C THR A 29 -1.23 7.96 8.28
N LEU A 30 -0.46 7.21 7.49
CA LEU A 30 0.01 7.67 6.19
C LEU A 30 -1.11 7.61 5.14
N PRO A 31 -1.35 8.72 4.41
CA PRO A 31 -2.39 8.77 3.40
C PRO A 31 -1.89 8.13 2.09
N ARG A 32 -1.84 6.79 1.99
CA ARG A 32 -1.32 6.03 0.82
C ARG A 32 -1.69 6.61 -0.56
N HIS A 33 -2.93 7.07 -0.74
CA HIS A 33 -3.43 7.70 -1.97
C HIS A 33 -2.65 8.95 -2.43
N VAL A 34 -1.97 9.69 -1.55
CA VAL A 34 -1.17 10.85 -1.98
C VAL A 34 0.08 10.43 -2.78
N PHE A 35 0.48 9.17 -2.67
CA PHE A 35 1.59 8.59 -3.43
C PHE A 35 1.12 7.92 -4.74
N ALA A 36 -0.20 7.90 -4.99
CA ALA A 36 -0.81 7.37 -6.21
C ALA A 36 -1.96 8.30 -6.65
N PRO A 37 -1.66 9.56 -7.03
CA PRO A 37 -2.69 10.56 -7.31
C PRO A 37 -3.51 10.27 -8.58
N ASP A 38 -3.01 9.41 -9.45
CA ASP A 38 -3.60 9.13 -10.77
C ASP A 38 -4.58 7.94 -10.77
N VAL A 39 -4.81 7.29 -9.62
CA VAL A 39 -5.75 6.16 -9.49
C VAL A 39 -6.92 6.50 -8.57
N ALA A 40 -7.99 5.70 -8.68
CA ALA A 40 -9.13 5.82 -7.76
C ALA A 40 -8.67 5.54 -6.31
N VAL A 41 -9.31 6.19 -5.33
CA VAL A 41 -8.91 6.04 -3.93
C VAL A 41 -9.09 4.59 -3.44
N GLU A 42 -10.08 3.89 -3.97
CA GLU A 42 -10.32 2.46 -3.72
C GLU A 42 -9.13 1.62 -4.18
N GLU A 43 -8.62 1.88 -5.38
CA GLU A 43 -7.44 1.20 -5.94
C GLU A 43 -6.18 1.53 -5.14
N ALA A 44 -6.04 2.78 -4.70
CA ALA A 44 -4.92 3.18 -3.84
C ALA A 44 -4.85 2.39 -2.51
N TYR A 45 -5.98 1.88 -2.03
CA TYR A 45 -6.08 1.09 -0.80
C TYR A 45 -6.30 -0.41 -1.04
N ALA A 46 -6.29 -0.87 -2.29
CA ALA A 46 -6.25 -2.30 -2.60
C ALA A 46 -4.93 -2.92 -2.12
N ASN A 47 -4.97 -4.19 -1.71
CA ASN A 47 -3.76 -4.95 -1.37
C ASN A 47 -3.02 -5.44 -2.62
N ASP A 48 -2.70 -4.52 -3.53
CA ASP A 48 -2.08 -4.79 -4.83
C ASP A 48 -1.07 -3.68 -5.22
N ILE A 49 -0.33 -3.93 -6.29
CA ILE A 49 0.65 -3.03 -6.89
C ILE A 49 -0.07 -1.95 -7.70
N ILE A 50 0.44 -0.71 -7.65
CA ILE A 50 -0.03 0.40 -8.48
C ILE A 50 1.07 0.81 -9.44
N PRO A 51 0.95 0.56 -10.75
CA PRO A 51 1.88 1.08 -11.75
C PRO A 51 1.89 2.61 -11.75
N THR A 52 3.06 3.23 -11.64
CA THR A 52 3.18 4.71 -11.61
C THR A 52 3.94 5.26 -12.81
N ARG A 53 4.66 4.42 -13.56
CA ARG A 53 5.36 4.84 -14.77
C ARG A 53 5.51 3.69 -15.75
N HIS A 54 5.31 4.00 -17.02
CA HIS A 54 5.47 3.08 -18.13
C HIS A 54 6.56 3.58 -19.08
N ALA A 55 7.32 2.65 -19.66
CA ALA A 55 8.21 2.91 -20.79
C ALA A 55 7.39 3.11 -22.08
N PRO A 56 8.00 3.63 -23.18
CA PRO A 56 7.29 3.82 -24.45
C PRO A 56 6.70 2.54 -25.06
N ASP A 57 7.26 1.39 -24.72
CA ASP A 57 6.78 0.05 -25.13
C ASP A 57 5.64 -0.49 -24.24
N GLY A 58 5.15 0.31 -23.28
CA GLY A 58 4.09 -0.05 -22.36
C GLY A 58 4.54 -0.82 -21.10
N ARG A 59 5.82 -1.18 -20.97
CA ARG A 59 6.31 -1.89 -19.79
C ARG A 59 6.27 -1.01 -18.54
N VAL A 60 5.81 -1.55 -17.41
CA VAL A 60 5.88 -0.90 -16.10
C VAL A 60 7.35 -0.77 -15.67
N ILE A 61 7.80 0.45 -15.40
CA ILE A 61 9.17 0.76 -14.94
C ILE A 61 9.21 1.39 -13.55
N SER A 62 8.05 1.74 -12.99
CA SER A 62 7.90 2.19 -11.60
C SER A 62 6.53 1.80 -11.10
N SER A 63 6.45 1.51 -9.80
CA SER A 63 5.19 1.21 -9.12
C SER A 63 5.24 1.62 -7.65
N VAL A 64 4.07 1.80 -7.05
CA VAL A 64 3.91 1.66 -5.60
C VAL A 64 3.73 0.18 -5.34
N SER A 65 4.65 -0.42 -4.57
CA SER A 65 4.58 -1.84 -4.20
C SER A 65 3.30 -2.15 -3.43
N ALA A 66 2.88 -3.42 -3.50
CA ALA A 66 1.74 -3.91 -2.75
C ALA A 66 1.91 -3.64 -1.23
N PRO A 67 0.84 -3.31 -0.50
CA PRO A 67 0.88 -3.05 0.93
C PRO A 67 1.54 -4.15 1.75
N TRP A 68 1.22 -5.42 1.47
CA TRP A 68 1.80 -6.58 2.17
C TRP A 68 3.33 -6.62 2.09
N LEU A 69 3.89 -6.33 0.91
CA LEU A 69 5.34 -6.34 0.69
C LEU A 69 6.03 -5.25 1.51
N GLN A 70 5.41 -4.07 1.65
CA GLN A 70 5.92 -2.98 2.48
C GLN A 70 5.72 -3.23 3.98
N ALA A 71 4.68 -3.98 4.37
CA ALA A 71 4.47 -4.36 5.77
C ALA A 71 5.47 -5.43 6.24
N ASP A 72 5.82 -6.37 5.36
CA ASP A 72 6.76 -7.46 5.66
C ASP A 72 8.23 -7.04 5.75
N THR A 73 8.54 -5.80 5.39
CA THR A 73 9.93 -5.32 5.37
C THR A 73 10.56 -5.56 6.75
N HIS A 74 11.60 -6.39 6.76
CA HIS A 74 12.35 -6.74 7.97
C HIS A 74 13.14 -5.52 8.45
N LEU A 75 12.48 -4.61 9.16
CA LEU A 75 13.15 -3.71 10.08
C LEU A 75 13.62 -4.58 11.26
N ARG A 76 14.80 -5.19 11.09
CA ARG A 76 15.57 -5.76 12.20
C ARG A 76 16.09 -4.65 13.09
#